data_AF-A0A6A4GYN9-F1
#
_entry.id   AF-A0A6A4GYN9-F1
#
_cell.length_a   1.000
_cell.length_b   1.000
_cell.length_c   1.000
_cell.angle_alpha   90.00
_cell.angle_beta   90.00
_cell.angle_gamma   90.00
#
_symmetry.space_group_name_H-M   'P 1'
#
loop_
_entity.id
_entity.type
_entity.pdbx_description
1 polymer ?
#
loop_
_entity_poly.entity_id
_entity_poly.type
_entity_poly.pdbx_seq_one_letter_code
_entity_poly.pdbx_strand_id
1 'polypeptide(L)'
;RLFPGSMTLPRTIMMFKVMDAFSKHNLASKKSSYNYIRALCTLSDRFFTQGVADPQAQFLLVTRIWCKLRLDRQSGQAHNLSASFPHWTLGSIVQYCIACPEDGFNMEKGWEKTPLELNNFHLGQYMKNTDPDDISLITNNDIGYFPDQKKVKAYLNKTADDNEVHLECCCTTAADLLLQKSTCNYLKIVNNQNKKKFKNMRHSGVVNVSCNHCIICSSMNLERGEG
;
A
#
# COMPACT_ATOMS: atom_id res chain seq x y z
N ARG A 1 8.55 24.39 -15.51
CA ARG A 1 9.36 23.15 -15.38
C ARG A 1 8.64 22.03 -16.13
N LEU A 2 9.40 21.26 -16.90
CA LEU A 2 8.91 20.23 -17.82
C LEU A 2 9.40 18.85 -17.34
N PHE A 3 8.57 17.82 -17.50
CA PHE A 3 8.86 16.43 -17.16
C PHE A 3 8.71 15.56 -18.42
N PRO A 4 9.73 14.77 -18.82
CA PRO A 4 9.62 13.94 -20.01
C PRO A 4 8.72 12.72 -19.76
N GLY A 5 7.90 12.37 -20.73
CA GLY A 5 7.06 11.16 -20.70
C GLY A 5 7.84 9.85 -20.94
N SER A 6 9.07 9.96 -21.44
CA SER A 6 10.04 8.87 -21.60
C SER A 6 11.45 9.44 -21.45
N MET A 7 12.33 8.70 -20.79
CA MET A 7 13.73 9.11 -20.58
C MET A 7 14.61 8.86 -21.81
N THR A 8 14.24 7.91 -22.67
CA THR A 8 15.05 7.50 -23.83
C THR A 8 14.67 8.25 -25.10
N LEU A 9 13.37 8.51 -25.30
CA LEU A 9 12.86 9.22 -26.46
C LEU A 9 11.66 10.09 -26.07
N PRO A 10 11.90 11.33 -25.60
CA PRO A 10 10.84 12.20 -25.11
C PRO A 10 10.00 12.78 -26.26
N ARG A 11 9.02 12.01 -26.75
CA ARG A 11 8.01 12.49 -27.71
C ARG A 11 6.87 13.27 -27.04
N THR A 12 6.70 13.09 -25.73
CA THR A 12 5.67 13.73 -24.92
C THR A 12 6.33 14.37 -23.72
N ILE A 13 5.96 15.62 -23.41
CA ILE A 13 6.46 16.38 -22.28
C ILE A 13 5.27 16.88 -21.47
N MET A 14 5.31 16.65 -20.16
CA MET A 14 4.28 17.08 -19.22
C MET A 14 4.78 18.25 -18.38
N MET A 15 3.92 19.24 -18.14
CA MET A 15 4.26 20.34 -17.24
C MET A 15 4.04 19.94 -15.79
N PHE A 16 4.91 20.41 -14.88
CA PHE A 16 4.73 20.18 -13.44
C PHE A 16 3.39 20.71 -12.93
N LYS A 17 2.96 21.87 -13.45
CA LYS A 17 1.65 22.45 -13.14
C LYS A 17 0.48 21.53 -13.47
N VAL A 18 0.58 20.74 -14.54
CA VAL A 18 -0.44 19.77 -14.95
C VAL A 18 -0.50 18.61 -13.94
N MET A 19 0.65 18.11 -13.48
CA MET A 19 0.71 17.03 -12.49
C MET A 19 0.19 17.48 -11.10
N ASP A 20 0.53 18.70 -10.69
CA ASP A 20 0.02 19.29 -9.44
C ASP A 20 -1.49 19.54 -9.49
N ALA A 21 -1.99 20.08 -10.60
CA ALA A 21 -3.41 20.29 -10.81
C ALA A 21 -4.17 18.96 -10.83
N PHE A 22 -3.65 17.95 -11.55
CA PHE A 22 -4.23 16.62 -11.54
C PHE A 22 -4.32 16.04 -10.13
N SER A 23 -3.23 16.13 -9.36
CA SER A 23 -3.19 15.62 -7.98
C SER A 23 -4.31 16.24 -7.12
N LYS A 24 -4.57 17.54 -7.27
CA LYS A 24 -5.66 18.24 -6.57
C LYS A 24 -7.04 17.79 -7.05
N HIS A 25 -7.26 17.68 -8.36
CA HIS A 25 -8.54 17.22 -8.91
C HIS A 25 -8.83 15.74 -8.60
N ASN A 26 -7.79 14.91 -8.56
CA ASN A 26 -7.93 13.52 -8.19
C ASN A 26 -8.30 13.39 -6.71
N LEU A 27 -7.63 14.14 -5.82
CA LEU A 27 -7.91 14.12 -4.39
C LEU A 27 -9.28 14.73 -4.05
N ALA A 28 -9.58 15.93 -4.53
CA ALA A 28 -10.77 16.68 -4.15
C ALA A 28 -12.04 16.20 -4.88
N SER A 29 -11.92 15.75 -6.13
CA SER A 29 -13.06 15.47 -6.99
C SER A 29 -13.12 14.02 -7.49
N LYS A 30 -12.19 13.16 -7.05
CA LYS A 30 -12.03 11.78 -7.56
C LYS A 30 -11.96 11.72 -9.08
N LYS A 31 -11.48 12.79 -9.73
CA LYS A 31 -11.42 12.88 -11.19
C LYS A 31 -10.42 11.85 -11.71
N SER A 32 -10.86 10.99 -12.63
CA SER A 32 -9.98 10.01 -13.27
C SER A 32 -8.94 10.71 -14.14
N SER A 33 -7.77 10.07 -14.32
CA SER A 33 -6.74 10.55 -15.25
C SER A 33 -7.30 10.73 -16.66
N TYR A 34 -8.09 9.77 -17.13
CA TYR A 34 -8.77 9.81 -18.43
C TYR A 34 -9.63 11.07 -18.59
N ASN A 35 -10.52 11.36 -17.64
CA ASN A 35 -11.38 12.55 -17.69
C ASN A 35 -10.58 13.84 -17.58
N TYR A 36 -9.45 13.82 -16.88
CA TYR A 36 -8.55 14.97 -16.77
C TYR A 36 -7.81 15.25 -18.08
N ILE A 37 -7.22 14.23 -18.71
CA ILE A 37 -6.58 14.34 -20.02
C ILE A 37 -7.58 14.77 -21.10
N ARG A 38 -8.78 14.17 -21.13
CA ARG A 38 -9.81 14.57 -22.09
C ARG A 38 -10.19 16.05 -21.94
N ALA A 39 -10.32 16.53 -20.70
CA ALA A 39 -10.56 17.94 -20.45
C ALA A 39 -9.40 18.84 -20.93
N LEU A 40 -8.15 18.41 -20.79
CA LEU A 40 -7.00 19.13 -21.35
C LEU A 40 -7.03 19.15 -22.88
N CYS A 41 -7.34 18.02 -23.53
CA CYS A 41 -7.48 17.97 -24.99
C CYS A 41 -8.58 18.92 -25.48
N THR A 42 -9.74 18.96 -24.81
CA THR A 42 -10.82 19.89 -25.12
C THR A 42 -10.45 21.36 -24.90
N LEU A 43 -9.61 21.67 -23.91
CA LEU A 43 -9.11 23.04 -23.70
C LEU A 43 -8.13 23.46 -24.80
N SER A 44 -7.35 22.52 -25.35
CA SER A 44 -6.41 22.77 -26.44
C SER A 44 -7.12 22.98 -27.78
N ASP A 45 -8.05 22.10 -28.13
CA ASP A 45 -8.89 22.21 -29.32
C ASP A 45 -10.29 21.65 -29.01
N ARG A 46 -11.30 22.53 -29.08
CA ARG A 46 -12.70 22.16 -28.81
C ARG A 46 -13.38 21.47 -30.00
N PHE A 47 -12.88 21.66 -31.21
CA PHE A 47 -13.54 21.22 -32.43
C PHE A 47 -12.94 19.92 -32.95
N PHE A 48 -11.61 19.79 -32.92
CA PHE A 48 -10.91 18.62 -33.46
C PHE A 48 -10.11 17.86 -32.39
N THR A 49 -10.80 17.43 -31.32
CA THR A 49 -10.16 16.66 -30.24
C THR A 49 -9.53 15.34 -30.72
N GLN A 50 -9.95 14.81 -31.87
CA GLN A 50 -9.36 13.61 -32.48
C GLN A 50 -8.00 13.86 -33.15
N GLY A 51 -7.69 15.12 -33.50
CA GLY A 51 -6.39 15.52 -34.05
C GLY A 51 -5.31 15.73 -32.97
N VAL A 52 -5.72 15.78 -31.69
CA VAL A 52 -4.81 15.91 -30.56
C VAL A 52 -4.31 14.52 -30.18
N ALA A 53 -2.99 14.32 -30.22
CA ALA A 53 -2.37 13.07 -29.79
C ALA A 53 -2.79 12.73 -28.34
N ASP A 54 -3.24 11.50 -28.09
CA ASP A 54 -3.65 11.04 -26.76
C ASP A 54 -2.41 10.70 -25.91
N PRO A 55 -2.08 11.48 -24.87
CA PRO A 55 -0.91 11.23 -24.05
C PRO A 55 -1.25 10.38 -22.81
N GLN A 56 -2.42 9.73 -22.76
CA GLN A 56 -2.94 9.07 -21.57
C GLN A 56 -1.98 8.02 -20.99
N ALA A 57 -1.36 7.18 -21.81
CA ALA A 57 -0.42 6.16 -21.34
C ALA A 57 0.82 6.78 -20.69
N GLN A 58 1.41 7.79 -21.34
CA GLN A 58 2.55 8.55 -20.83
C GLN A 58 2.15 9.33 -19.56
N PHE A 59 0.93 9.86 -19.52
CA PHE A 59 0.41 10.58 -18.37
C PHE A 59 0.26 9.69 -17.15
N LEU A 60 -0.23 8.45 -17.31
CA LEU A 60 -0.31 7.48 -16.23
C LEU A 60 1.09 7.16 -15.65
N LEU A 61 2.07 6.91 -16.53
CA LEU A 61 3.45 6.65 -16.11
C LEU A 61 4.05 7.84 -15.36
N VAL A 62 3.96 9.03 -15.96
CA VAL A 62 4.48 10.27 -15.37
C VAL A 62 3.80 10.57 -14.03
N THR A 63 2.50 10.33 -13.92
CA THR A 63 1.76 10.49 -12.66
C THR A 63 2.29 9.54 -11.58
N ARG A 64 2.56 8.28 -11.89
CA ARG A 64 3.13 7.31 -10.94
C ARG A 64 4.51 7.76 -10.44
N ILE A 65 5.37 8.20 -11.37
CA ILE A 65 6.70 8.74 -11.03
C ILE A 65 6.56 10.01 -10.19
N TRP A 66 5.64 10.91 -10.55
CA TRP A 66 5.35 12.13 -9.80
C TRP A 66 4.92 11.82 -8.36
N CYS A 67 4.02 10.86 -8.16
CA CYS A 67 3.61 10.42 -6.83
C CYS A 67 4.82 9.92 -6.02
N LYS A 68 5.69 9.09 -6.62
CA LYS A 68 6.92 8.64 -5.95
C LYS A 68 7.83 9.81 -5.59
N LEU A 69 8.12 10.72 -6.51
CA LEU A 69 8.96 11.89 -6.25
C LEU A 69 8.38 12.79 -5.14
N ARG A 70 7.05 12.89 -5.06
CA ARG A 70 6.40 13.61 -3.95
C ARG A 70 6.56 12.90 -2.63
N LEU A 71 6.43 11.57 -2.58
CA LEU A 71 6.69 10.78 -1.38
C LEU A 71 8.16 10.92 -0.94
N ASP A 72 9.11 10.77 -1.86
CA ASP A 72 10.55 10.94 -1.60
C ASP A 72 10.86 12.35 -1.07
N ARG A 73 10.21 13.39 -1.61
CA ARG A 73 10.33 14.77 -1.10
C ARG A 73 9.75 14.91 0.32
N GLN A 74 8.62 14.27 0.58
CA GLN A 74 7.89 14.38 1.85
C GLN A 74 8.47 13.51 2.96
N SER A 75 9.22 12.45 2.64
CA SER A 75 9.83 11.57 3.64
C SER A 75 10.98 12.22 4.40
N GLY A 76 11.49 13.36 3.92
CA GLY A 76 12.56 14.12 4.57
C GLY A 76 13.94 13.47 4.47
N GLN A 77 14.07 12.37 3.72
CA GLN A 77 15.34 11.70 3.44
C GLN A 77 16.36 12.63 2.79
N ALA A 78 15.91 13.50 1.87
CA ALA A 78 16.75 14.51 1.23
C ALA A 78 17.34 15.56 2.20
N HIS A 79 16.80 15.65 3.42
CA HIS A 79 17.28 16.52 4.49
C HIS A 79 18.14 15.78 5.53
N ASN A 80 18.57 14.55 5.23
CA ASN A 80 19.38 13.70 6.12
C ASN A 80 18.72 13.44 7.49
N LEU A 81 17.39 13.40 7.57
CA LEU A 81 16.68 13.14 8.83
C LEU A 81 17.05 11.77 9.44
N SER A 82 17.31 10.75 8.61
CA SER A 82 17.79 9.44 9.08
C SER A 82 19.12 9.49 9.86
N ALA A 83 19.92 10.55 9.73
CA ALA A 83 21.11 10.72 10.56
C ALA A 83 20.77 11.18 12.00
N SER A 84 19.66 11.91 12.16
CA SER A 84 19.17 12.38 13.47
C SER A 84 18.25 11.37 14.14
N PHE A 85 17.60 10.50 13.36
CA PHE A 85 16.68 9.47 13.83
C PHE A 85 17.18 8.08 13.39
N PRO A 86 18.03 7.42 14.19
CA PRO A 86 18.67 6.16 13.80
C PRO A 86 17.69 5.00 13.57
N HIS A 87 16.52 5.05 14.19
CA HIS A 87 15.43 4.08 14.01
C HIS A 87 14.64 4.29 12.72
N TRP A 88 14.87 5.37 11.98
CA TRP A 88 14.25 5.57 10.68
C TRP A 88 14.96 4.75 9.60
N THR A 89 14.19 4.02 8.79
CA THR A 89 14.74 3.27 7.66
C THR A 89 15.37 4.23 6.64
N LEU A 90 16.67 4.05 6.40
CA LEU A 90 17.40 4.86 5.42
C LEU A 90 16.81 4.69 4.01
N GLY A 91 16.55 5.81 3.34
CA GLY A 91 15.94 5.82 2.02
C GLY A 91 14.44 5.55 2.00
N SER A 92 13.78 5.50 3.17
CA SER A 92 12.33 5.30 3.27
C SER A 92 11.53 6.38 2.56
N ILE A 93 10.47 5.96 1.88
CA ILE A 93 9.47 6.82 1.24
C ILE A 93 8.17 6.87 2.05
N VAL A 94 8.11 6.10 3.14
CA VAL A 94 6.98 6.07 4.08
C VAL A 94 6.97 7.37 4.86
N GLN A 95 5.79 7.99 4.97
CA GLN A 95 5.64 9.21 5.74
C GLN A 95 5.42 8.89 7.22
N TYR A 96 6.22 9.53 8.06
CA TYR A 96 6.04 9.49 9.51
C TYR A 96 4.86 10.36 9.92
N CYS A 97 4.09 9.89 10.90
CA CYS A 97 3.00 10.68 11.45
C CYS A 97 3.57 11.69 12.45
N ILE A 98 3.53 12.98 12.10
CA ILE A 98 4.03 14.06 12.97
C ILE A 98 3.28 14.20 14.31
N ALA A 99 2.08 13.63 14.40
CA ALA A 99 1.26 13.65 15.61
C ALA A 99 1.48 12.41 16.48
N CYS A 100 2.11 11.36 15.95
CA CYS A 100 2.46 10.21 16.77
C CYS A 100 3.66 10.54 17.67
N PRO A 101 3.72 9.92 18.86
CA PRO A 101 4.94 9.86 19.66
C PRO A 101 6.14 9.41 18.83
N GLU A 102 7.14 10.26 18.76
CA GLU A 102 8.37 10.04 18.00
C GLU A 102 9.56 10.39 18.89
N ASP A 103 10.34 9.37 19.23
CA ASP A 103 11.50 9.51 20.10
C ASP A 103 12.52 10.49 19.54
N GLY A 104 13.04 11.37 20.39
CA GLY A 104 13.96 12.42 20.00
C GLY A 104 13.35 13.53 19.13
N PHE A 105 12.05 13.51 18.82
CA PHE A 105 11.37 14.57 18.07
C PHE A 105 10.34 15.33 18.91
N ASN A 106 9.28 14.66 19.37
CA ASN A 106 8.17 15.29 20.09
C ASN A 106 7.87 14.62 21.45
N MET A 107 8.75 13.72 21.91
CA MET A 107 8.63 13.03 23.19
C MET A 107 9.66 13.51 24.21
N GLU A 108 9.25 13.59 25.48
CA GLU A 108 10.13 13.87 26.61
C GLU A 108 10.97 12.65 26.99
N LYS A 109 12.11 12.88 27.67
CA LYS A 109 12.95 11.77 28.17
C LYS A 109 12.17 10.91 29.17
N GLY A 110 12.16 9.59 28.98
CA GLY A 110 11.44 8.66 29.86
C GLY A 110 10.03 8.29 29.39
N TRP A 111 9.64 8.70 28.18
CA TRP A 111 8.34 8.38 27.58
C TRP A 111 8.09 6.87 27.43
N GLU A 112 9.16 6.06 27.39
CA GLU A 112 9.13 4.62 27.17
C GLU A 112 8.36 3.86 28.28
N LYS A 113 8.07 4.51 29.40
CA LYS A 113 7.29 3.96 30.52
C LYS A 113 5.77 4.05 30.31
N THR A 114 5.31 4.65 29.22
CA THR A 114 3.88 4.84 28.94
C THR A 114 3.26 3.55 28.37
N PRO A 115 2.11 3.07 28.89
CA PRO A 115 1.46 1.87 28.38
C PRO A 115 1.05 1.99 26.91
N LEU A 116 1.26 0.91 26.14
CA LEU A 116 0.85 0.83 24.73
C LEU A 116 -0.61 0.39 24.60
N GLU A 117 -1.41 1.14 23.85
CA GLU A 117 -2.72 0.72 23.36
C GLU A 117 -2.66 0.59 21.83
N LEU A 118 -3.04 -0.59 21.30
CA LEU A 118 -2.95 -0.94 19.87
C LEU A 118 -4.32 -0.86 19.20
N ASN A 119 -4.36 -0.37 17.96
CA ASN A 119 -5.53 -0.42 17.08
C ASN A 119 -5.19 -1.04 15.72
N ASN A 120 -6.04 -1.93 15.23
CA ASN A 120 -5.94 -2.61 13.93
C ASN A 120 -7.06 -2.16 12.99
N PHE A 121 -6.76 -1.96 11.70
CA PHE A 121 -7.77 -1.71 10.66
C PHE A 121 -7.57 -2.63 9.44
N HIS A 122 -8.67 -3.15 8.89
CA HIS A 122 -8.70 -4.06 7.74
C HIS A 122 -9.18 -3.35 6.46
N LEU A 123 -8.57 -3.65 5.30
CA LEU A 123 -9.08 -3.25 3.99
C LEU A 123 -9.06 -4.44 2.99
N GLY A 124 -10.15 -4.64 2.25
CA GLY A 124 -10.21 -5.65 1.18
C GLY A 124 -9.89 -5.06 -0.19
N GLN A 125 -9.16 -5.80 -1.05
CA GLN A 125 -8.92 -5.43 -2.45
C GLN A 125 -9.40 -6.54 -3.39
N TYR A 126 -10.15 -6.18 -4.43
CA TYR A 126 -10.60 -7.10 -5.49
C TYR A 126 -9.52 -7.29 -6.58
N MET A 127 -9.63 -8.40 -7.32
CA MET A 127 -8.85 -8.64 -8.53
C MET A 127 -9.01 -7.48 -9.52
N LYS A 128 -7.92 -6.76 -9.77
CA LYS A 128 -7.79 -5.93 -10.96
C LYS A 128 -7.09 -6.77 -12.03
N ASN A 129 -7.48 -6.58 -13.29
CA ASN A 129 -6.74 -7.12 -14.43
C ASN A 129 -5.28 -6.67 -14.28
N THR A 130 -4.41 -7.58 -13.86
CA THR A 130 -3.05 -7.24 -13.48
C THR A 130 -2.23 -7.30 -14.75
N ASP A 131 -1.96 -6.14 -15.33
CA ASP A 131 -0.99 -6.01 -16.40
C ASP A 131 0.38 -6.51 -15.87
N PRO A 132 0.99 -7.54 -16.48
CA PRO A 132 2.29 -8.05 -16.05
C PRO A 132 3.40 -6.99 -16.09
N ASP A 133 3.22 -5.93 -16.87
CA ASP A 133 4.15 -4.80 -16.94
C ASP A 133 3.90 -3.74 -15.84
N ASP A 134 2.84 -3.89 -15.03
CA ASP A 134 2.54 -3.01 -13.89
C ASP A 134 3.37 -3.39 -12.65
N ILE A 135 4.67 -3.13 -12.74
CA ILE A 135 5.64 -3.35 -11.67
C ILE A 135 5.65 -2.19 -10.67
N SER A 136 5.82 -2.51 -9.38
CA SER A 136 6.03 -1.46 -8.36
C SER A 136 7.33 -0.71 -8.64
N LEU A 137 7.27 0.63 -8.62
CA LEU A 137 8.44 1.51 -8.72
C LEU A 137 9.42 1.30 -7.55
N ILE A 138 8.95 0.68 -6.47
CA ILE A 138 9.72 0.34 -5.28
C ILE A 138 9.48 -1.12 -5.01
N THR A 139 10.42 -1.93 -5.47
CA THR A 139 10.30 -3.40 -5.47
C THR A 139 11.18 -4.06 -4.41
N ASN A 140 12.24 -3.38 -3.97
CA ASN A 140 13.29 -3.95 -3.12
C ASN A 140 13.66 -2.98 -1.98
N ASN A 141 14.27 -3.51 -0.92
CA ASN A 141 14.92 -2.78 0.19
C ASN A 141 14.01 -2.27 1.32
N ASP A 142 12.76 -2.71 1.43
CA ASP A 142 11.85 -2.36 2.56
C ASP A 142 11.67 -0.84 2.79
N ILE A 143 11.88 -0.03 1.75
CA ILE A 143 11.79 1.43 1.82
C ILE A 143 10.37 1.96 1.53
N GLY A 144 9.46 1.08 1.11
CA GLY A 144 8.07 1.40 0.77
C GLY A 144 7.08 0.92 1.83
N TYR A 145 5.79 1.20 1.61
CA TYR A 145 4.71 0.70 2.49
C TYR A 145 4.64 -0.82 2.50
N PHE A 146 4.89 -1.46 1.35
CA PHE A 146 4.97 -2.92 1.26
C PHE A 146 6.41 -3.38 1.50
N PRO A 147 6.63 -4.35 2.40
CA PRO A 147 7.94 -4.97 2.58
C PRO A 147 8.36 -5.78 1.35
N ASP A 148 9.65 -6.07 1.25
CA ASP A 148 10.24 -6.88 0.18
C ASP A 148 9.56 -8.26 0.15
N GLN A 149 8.91 -8.55 -0.97
CA GLN A 149 8.14 -9.78 -1.16
C GLN A 149 9.01 -11.04 -1.00
N LYS A 150 10.31 -10.99 -1.32
CA LYS A 150 11.21 -12.14 -1.14
C LYS A 150 11.43 -12.41 0.34
N LYS A 151 11.62 -11.36 1.14
CA LYS A 151 11.79 -11.46 2.60
C LYS A 151 10.51 -11.96 3.26
N VAL A 152 9.36 -11.42 2.86
CA VAL A 152 8.05 -11.87 3.36
C VAL A 152 7.83 -13.34 3.06
N LYS A 153 8.05 -13.79 1.82
CA LYS A 153 7.91 -15.22 1.46
C LYS A 153 8.85 -16.11 2.26
N ALA A 154 10.10 -15.69 2.45
CA ALA A 154 11.05 -16.44 3.27
C ALA A 154 10.63 -16.50 4.75
N TYR A 155 10.05 -15.42 5.29
CA TYR A 155 9.49 -15.38 6.63
C TYR A 155 8.27 -16.29 6.76
N LEU A 156 7.29 -16.17 5.86
CA LEU A 156 6.08 -17.00 5.85
C LEU A 156 6.38 -18.49 5.71
N ASN A 157 7.40 -18.86 4.94
CA ASN A 157 7.83 -20.25 4.83
C ASN A 157 8.45 -20.80 6.14
N LYS A 158 9.01 -19.92 6.99
CA LYS A 158 9.55 -20.30 8.30
C LYS A 158 8.47 -20.37 9.38
N THR A 159 7.45 -19.52 9.29
CA THR A 159 6.35 -19.44 10.28
C THR A 159 5.13 -20.29 9.91
N ALA A 160 5.20 -21.06 8.81
CA ALA A 160 4.09 -21.91 8.35
C ALA A 160 3.78 -23.11 9.28
N ASP A 161 4.44 -23.21 10.44
CA ASP A 161 4.30 -24.31 11.41
C ASP A 161 3.63 -23.88 12.73
N ASP A 162 3.13 -22.64 12.83
CA ASP A 162 2.23 -22.26 13.92
C ASP A 162 0.84 -22.86 13.61
N ASN A 163 0.75 -24.18 13.77
CA ASN A 163 -0.50 -24.85 14.05
C ASN A 163 -1.19 -24.05 15.16
N GLU A 164 -2.44 -23.67 14.93
CA GLU A 164 -3.35 -23.08 15.91
C GLU A 164 -3.02 -23.64 17.29
N VAL A 165 -2.38 -22.84 18.15
CA VAL A 165 -2.20 -23.20 19.57
C VAL A 165 -3.60 -23.12 20.17
N HIS A 166 -4.35 -24.20 19.98
CA HIS A 166 -5.52 -24.50 20.77
C HIS A 166 -5.01 -24.66 22.20
N LEU A 167 -5.18 -23.59 22.97
CA LEU A 167 -5.05 -23.55 24.40
C LEU A 167 -5.55 -24.88 24.99
N GLU A 168 -4.64 -25.60 25.67
CA GLU A 168 -4.83 -26.95 26.18
C GLU A 168 -6.20 -27.11 26.84
N CYS A 169 -7.12 -27.78 26.16
CA CYS A 169 -8.28 -28.37 26.81
C CYS A 169 -7.91 -29.82 27.16
N CYS A 170 -7.86 -30.08 28.46
CA CYS A 170 -7.45 -31.32 29.11
C CYS A 170 -8.30 -32.53 28.69
N CYS A 171 -8.02 -33.18 27.56
CA CYS A 171 -8.54 -34.52 27.24
C CYS A 171 -7.54 -35.30 26.39
N THR A 172 -7.27 -36.52 26.81
CA THR A 172 -6.21 -37.43 26.36
C THR A 172 -6.48 -38.14 25.03
N THR A 173 -5.38 -38.40 24.31
CA THR A 173 -5.13 -39.33 23.18
C THR A 173 -5.24 -38.78 21.74
N ALA A 174 -4.22 -39.12 20.95
CA ALA A 174 -3.81 -38.47 19.70
C ALA A 174 -4.61 -38.85 18.43
N ALA A 175 -5.76 -39.50 18.56
CA ALA A 175 -6.56 -39.95 17.41
C ALA A 175 -7.67 -38.98 16.99
N ASP A 176 -8.07 -38.03 17.84
CA ASP A 176 -9.18 -37.08 17.57
C ASP A 176 -8.73 -35.68 17.12
N LEU A 177 -7.43 -35.41 17.07
CA LEU A 177 -6.87 -34.08 16.75
C LEU A 177 -6.96 -33.66 15.28
N LEU A 178 -7.36 -34.54 14.36
CA LEU A 178 -7.51 -34.21 12.94
C LEU A 178 -8.91 -33.74 12.53
N LEU A 179 -9.88 -33.66 13.45
CA LEU A 179 -11.23 -33.27 13.05
C LEU A 179 -12.08 -32.66 14.16
N GLN A 180 -11.70 -31.50 14.70
CA GLN A 180 -12.68 -30.62 15.35
C GLN A 180 -12.78 -29.26 14.68
N LYS A 181 -13.17 -29.29 13.40
CA LYS A 181 -13.97 -28.17 12.86
C LYS A 181 -15.21 -28.08 13.73
N SER A 182 -15.37 -26.96 14.43
CA SER A 182 -16.54 -26.70 15.25
C SER A 182 -17.82 -26.99 14.45
N THR A 183 -18.56 -28.00 14.90
CA THR A 183 -19.81 -28.47 14.29
C THR A 183 -20.99 -27.53 14.55
N CYS A 184 -20.76 -26.44 15.31
CA CYS A 184 -21.73 -25.38 15.51
C CYS A 184 -22.07 -24.70 14.18
N ASN A 185 -23.36 -24.63 13.86
CA ASN A 185 -23.87 -24.10 12.59
C ASN A 185 -23.41 -22.65 12.32
N TYR A 186 -23.24 -21.85 13.37
CA TYR A 186 -22.74 -20.47 13.31
C TYR A 186 -21.27 -20.42 12.84
N LEU A 187 -20.39 -21.26 13.39
CA LEU A 187 -18.97 -21.31 13.01
C LEU A 187 -18.76 -21.98 11.65
N LYS A 188 -19.67 -22.88 11.24
CA LYS A 188 -19.70 -23.46 9.88
C LYS A 188 -19.97 -22.42 8.81
N ILE A 189 -20.78 -21.40 9.10
CA ILE A 189 -21.07 -20.27 8.20
C ILE A 189 -19.83 -19.37 8.06
N VAL A 190 -19.15 -19.04 9.17
CA VAL A 190 -17.90 -18.26 9.16
C VAL A 190 -16.80 -18.99 8.37
N ASN A 191 -16.61 -20.29 8.62
CA ASN A 191 -15.63 -21.13 7.92
C ASN A 191 -15.90 -21.28 6.41
N ASN A 192 -17.17 -21.25 6.01
CA ASN A 192 -17.56 -21.35 4.59
C ASN A 192 -17.67 -19.98 3.90
N GLN A 193 -17.88 -18.89 4.63
CA GLN A 193 -17.85 -17.52 4.10
C GLN A 193 -16.48 -17.21 3.53
N ASN A 194 -15.40 -17.51 4.26
CA ASN A 194 -14.04 -17.24 3.79
C ASN A 194 -13.70 -18.02 2.49
N LYS A 195 -14.14 -19.28 2.38
CA LYS A 195 -13.85 -20.12 1.20
C LYS A 195 -14.62 -19.72 -0.06
N LYS A 196 -15.87 -19.27 0.05
CA LYS A 196 -16.64 -18.78 -1.11
C LYS A 196 -16.29 -17.35 -1.48
N LYS A 197 -16.07 -16.47 -0.48
CA LYS A 197 -15.83 -15.03 -0.67
C LYS A 197 -14.51 -14.74 -1.39
N PHE A 198 -13.46 -15.51 -1.11
CA PHE A 198 -12.12 -15.29 -1.68
C PHE A 198 -11.76 -16.26 -2.82
N LYS A 199 -12.73 -17.03 -3.34
CA LYS A 199 -12.49 -17.95 -4.45
C LYS A 199 -12.01 -17.18 -5.68
N ASN A 200 -10.91 -17.62 -6.29
CA ASN A 200 -10.19 -16.99 -7.41
C ASN A 200 -9.42 -15.70 -7.08
N MET A 201 -9.37 -15.22 -5.83
CA MET A 201 -8.59 -14.02 -5.49
C MET A 201 -7.09 -14.34 -5.31
N ARG A 202 -6.20 -13.60 -5.98
CA ARG A 202 -4.73 -13.71 -5.80
C ARG A 202 -4.29 -13.33 -4.38
N HIS A 203 -4.93 -12.31 -3.83
CA HIS A 203 -4.79 -11.87 -2.45
C HIS A 203 -6.19 -11.68 -1.89
N SER A 204 -6.45 -12.23 -0.71
CA SER A 204 -7.72 -12.12 0.01
C SER A 204 -8.00 -10.71 0.58
N GLY A 205 -6.96 -9.91 0.78
CA GLY A 205 -7.07 -8.56 1.32
C GLY A 205 -5.71 -7.89 1.49
N VAL A 206 -5.73 -6.68 2.06
CA VAL A 206 -4.53 -5.95 2.47
C VAL A 206 -4.72 -5.53 3.93
N VAL A 207 -3.76 -5.87 4.79
CA VAL A 207 -3.71 -5.34 6.16
C VAL A 207 -2.77 -4.16 6.17
N ASN A 208 -3.21 -3.09 6.82
CA ASN A 208 -2.39 -1.91 7.06
C ASN A 208 -2.11 -1.81 8.55
N VAL A 209 -0.85 -1.53 8.89
CA VAL A 209 -0.53 -0.96 10.18
C VAL A 209 -0.68 0.55 10.03
N SER A 210 -1.59 1.14 10.78
CA SER A 210 -1.80 2.59 10.78
C SER A 210 -1.94 3.11 12.20
N CYS A 211 -1.48 4.33 12.43
CA CYS A 211 -1.75 5.01 13.69
C CYS A 211 -3.21 5.48 13.79
N ASN A 212 -3.62 5.93 14.98
CA ASN A 212 -4.95 6.51 15.23
C ASN A 212 -5.22 7.80 14.42
N HIS A 213 -4.18 8.44 13.89
CA HIS A 213 -4.30 9.59 12.98
C HIS A 213 -4.53 9.17 11.51
N CYS A 214 -4.81 7.89 11.25
CA CYS A 214 -5.05 7.31 9.93
C CYS A 214 -3.86 7.45 8.94
N ILE A 215 -2.64 7.59 9.45
CA ILE A 215 -1.43 7.48 8.65
C ILE A 215 -1.02 6.02 8.61
N ILE A 216 -0.93 5.47 7.40
CA ILE A 216 -0.45 4.11 7.14
C ILE A 216 1.07 4.09 7.32
N CYS A 217 1.57 3.13 8.09
CA CYS A 217 3.00 2.92 8.33
C CYS A 217 3.54 1.75 7.51
N SER A 218 2.75 0.69 7.35
CA SER A 218 3.09 -0.45 6.52
C SER A 218 1.83 -1.16 6.00
N SER A 219 1.99 -1.94 4.93
CA SER A 219 0.94 -2.68 4.26
C SER A 219 1.43 -4.08 3.90
N MET A 220 0.56 -5.08 4.05
CA MET A 220 0.84 -6.45 3.66
C MET A 220 -0.36 -7.08 2.96
N ASN A 221 -0.09 -7.85 1.89
CA ASN A 221 -1.12 -8.63 1.22
C ASN A 221 -1.42 -9.91 2.01
N LEU A 222 -2.71 -10.21 2.18
CA LEU A 222 -3.19 -11.46 2.76
C LEU A 222 -3.42 -12.49 1.67
N GLU A 223 -2.84 -13.69 1.80
CA GLU A 223 -2.92 -14.71 0.74
C GLU A 223 -3.97 -15.81 1.00
N ARG A 224 -4.39 -16.04 2.26
CA ARG A 224 -5.20 -17.22 2.64
C ARG A 224 -6.60 -16.93 3.21
N GLY A 225 -7.11 -15.70 3.10
CA GLY A 225 -8.37 -15.33 3.75
C GLY A 225 -8.23 -15.14 5.25
N GLU A 226 -7.01 -14.83 5.71
CA GLU A 226 -6.65 -14.44 7.07
C GLU A 226 -7.28 -13.08 7.37
N GLY A 227 -8.48 -13.06 7.93
CA GLY A 227 -9.20 -11.84 8.27
C GLY A 227 -10.37 -12.10 9.19
#